data_AF-A0A3L7VYQ0-F1
#
_entry.id   AF-A0A3L7VYQ0-F1
#
_cell.length_a   1.000
_cell.length_b   1.000
_cell.length_c   1.000
_cell.angle_alpha   90.00
_cell.angle_beta   90.00
_cell.angle_gamma   90.00
#
_symmetry.space_group_name_H-M   'P 1'
#
loop_
_entity.id
_entity.type
_entity.pdbx_description
1 polymer ?
#
loop_
_entity_poly.entity_id
_entity_poly.type
_entity_poly.pdbx_seq_one_letter_code
_entity_poly.pdbx_strand_id
1 'polypeptide(L)' 'MPELHAAIVTPLNANQQFDAPAMATLMRHLEARGLDGVVPCGTTGEGPSFSVSERLAIISTCVQQRGKLGIIAGTG' A
#
# COMPACT_ATOMS: atom_id res chain seq x y z
N MET A 1 0.27 24.00 0.14
CA MET A 1 -0.30 23.28 -1.01
C MET A 1 -1.08 22.09 -0.46
N PRO A 2 -2.23 21.69 -1.05
CA PRO A 2 -2.96 20.53 -0.56
C PRO A 2 -2.14 19.24 -0.78
N GLU A 3 -2.23 18.30 0.16
CA GLU A 3 -1.58 16.98 0.03
C GLU A 3 -2.41 16.06 -0.89
N LEU A 4 -1.73 15.23 -1.69
CA LEU A 4 -2.32 14.21 -2.55
C LEU A 4 -1.97 12.80 -2.06
N HIS A 5 -2.99 12.05 -1.66
CA HIS A 5 -2.88 10.69 -1.17
C HIS A 5 -3.64 9.73 -2.09
N ALA A 6 -3.07 8.54 -2.36
CA ALA A 6 -3.73 7.52 -3.17
C ALA A 6 -4.16 6.30 -2.34
N ALA A 7 -5.40 5.87 -2.51
CA ALA A 7 -5.77 4.49 -2.17
C ALA A 7 -5.10 3.55 -3.17
N ILE A 8 -4.24 2.66 -2.68
CA ILE A 8 -3.41 1.80 -3.55
C ILE A 8 -3.97 0.38 -3.59
N VAL A 9 -3.82 -0.26 -4.75
CA VAL A 9 -4.10 -1.69 -4.93
C VAL A 9 -3.12 -2.54 -4.12
N THR A 10 -3.51 -3.78 -3.81
CA THR A 10 -2.61 -4.77 -3.21
C THR A 10 -2.08 -5.70 -4.30
N PRO A 11 -0.79 -5.59 -4.68
CA PRO A 11 -0.22 -6.47 -5.69
C PRO A 11 -0.21 -7.92 -5.21
N LEU A 12 -0.63 -8.83 -6.10
CA LEU A 12 -0.63 -10.27 -5.88
C LEU A 12 0.28 -10.96 -6.90
N ASN A 13 0.97 -12.00 -6.46
CA ASN A 13 1.74 -12.87 -7.35
C ASN A 13 0.82 -13.87 -8.08
N ALA A 14 1.40 -14.71 -8.93
CA ALA A 14 0.65 -15.72 -9.71
C ALA A 14 -0.12 -16.74 -8.83
N ASN A 15 0.26 -16.89 -7.56
CA ASN A 15 -0.40 -17.75 -6.58
C ASN A 15 -1.44 -16.99 -5.73
N GLN A 16 -1.81 -15.76 -6.11
CA GLN A 16 -2.75 -14.89 -5.39
C GLN A 16 -2.28 -14.52 -3.97
N GLN A 17 -0.97 -14.51 -3.73
CA GLN A 17 -0.38 -14.10 -2.46
C GLN A 17 0.19 -12.69 -2.57
N PHE A 18 0.21 -11.95 -1.46
CA PHE A 18 0.77 -10.61 -1.39
C PHE A 18 2.20 -10.55 -1.96
N ASP A 19 2.41 -9.65 -2.92
CA ASP A 19 3.70 -9.41 -3.58
C ASP A 19 4.36 -8.13 -3.03
N ALA A 20 5.19 -8.31 -2.00
CA ALA A 20 5.92 -7.22 -1.36
C ALA A 20 6.91 -6.48 -2.31
N PRO A 21 7.70 -7.15 -3.16
CA PRO A 21 8.51 -6.47 -4.18
C PRO A 21 7.71 -5.60 -5.15
N ALA A 22 6.56 -6.08 -5.62
CA ALA A 22 5.68 -5.30 -6.48
C ALA A 22 5.09 -4.09 -5.74
N MET A 23 4.70 -4.26 -4.47
CA MET A 23 4.23 -3.15 -3.61
C MET A 23 5.30 -2.06 -3.47
N ALA A 24 6.55 -2.43 -3.20
CA ALA A 24 7.65 -1.46 -3.12
C ALA A 24 7.88 -0.72 -4.45
N THR A 25 7.70 -1.40 -5.58
CA THR A 25 7.82 -0.79 -6.90
C THR A 25 6.68 0.17 -7.20
N LEU A 26 5.44 -0.18 -6.84
CA LEU A 26 4.28 0.71 -6.93
C LEU A 26 4.49 1.97 -6.09
N MET A 27 4.91 1.84 -4.83
CA MET A 27 5.12 2.98 -3.94
C MET A 27 6.22 3.92 -4.44
N ARG A 28 7.36 3.39 -4.91
CA ARG A 28 8.42 4.21 -5.53
C ARG A 28 7.94 4.93 -6.79
N HIS A 29 7.09 4.28 -7.59
CA HIS A 29 6.50 4.91 -8.77
C HIS A 29 5.62 6.10 -8.37
N LEU A 30 4.78 5.94 -7.35
CA LEU A 30 3.90 6.99 -6.85
C LEU A 30 4.67 8.15 -6.21
N GLU A 31 5.68 7.85 -5.39
CA GLU A 31 6.59 8.86 -4.81
C GLU A 31 7.26 9.68 -5.92
N ALA A 32 7.78 9.02 -6.97
CA ALA A 32 8.40 9.70 -8.11
C ALA A 32 7.43 10.57 -8.92
N ARG A 33 6.11 10.36 -8.79
CA ARG A 33 5.06 11.19 -9.41
C ARG A 33 4.59 12.33 -8.50
N GLY A 34 5.18 12.49 -7.33
CA GLY A 34 4.91 13.60 -6.43
C GLY A 34 3.71 13.39 -5.52
N LEU A 35 3.34 12.13 -5.23
CA LEU A 35 2.36 11.87 -4.17
C LEU A 35 2.97 12.13 -2.79
N ASP A 36 2.12 12.59 -1.88
CA ASP A 36 2.50 12.85 -0.48
C ASP A 36 2.26 11.62 0.41
N GLY A 37 1.37 10.72 0.02
CA GLY A 37 1.06 9.54 0.81
C GLY A 37 0.24 8.46 0.10
N VAL A 38 0.12 7.32 0.77
CA VAL A 38 -0.67 6.16 0.32
C VAL A 38 -1.57 5.61 1.42
N VAL A 39 -2.69 5.03 0.99
CA VAL A 39 -3.70 4.42 1.85
C VAL A 39 -3.84 2.93 1.46
N PRO A 40 -3.05 2.01 2.05
CA PRO A 40 -3.19 0.58 1.82
C PRO A 40 -4.42 0.01 2.54
N CYS A 41 -4.86 -1.18 2.11
CA CYS A 41 -5.93 -1.96 2.75
C CYS A 41 -7.31 -1.25 2.82
N GLY A 42 -7.56 -0.25 1.98
CA GLY A 42 -8.91 0.26 1.72
C GLY A 42 -9.68 -0.64 0.72
N THR A 43 -10.83 -0.17 0.20
CA THR A 43 -11.58 -0.89 -0.84
C THR A 43 -10.76 -1.12 -2.12
N THR A 44 -10.02 -0.09 -2.58
CA THR A 44 -9.09 -0.22 -3.72
C THR A 44 -7.96 -1.20 -3.44
N GLY A 45 -7.51 -1.28 -2.19
CA GLY A 45 -6.51 -2.25 -1.74
C GLY A 45 -7.10 -3.61 -1.37
N GLU A 46 -8.39 -3.82 -1.59
CA GLU A 46 -9.10 -5.07 -1.31
C GLU A 46 -8.96 -5.53 0.15
N GLY A 47 -8.86 -4.58 1.10
CA GLY A 47 -8.64 -4.87 2.53
C GLY A 47 -9.51 -5.98 3.12
N PRO A 48 -10.84 -5.99 2.89
CA PRO A 48 -11.73 -7.05 3.39
C PRO A 48 -11.44 -8.46 2.85
N SER A 49 -10.71 -8.58 1.73
CA SER A 49 -10.33 -9.87 1.13
C SER A 49 -9.16 -10.54 1.85
N PHE A 50 -8.43 -9.81 2.70
CA PHE A 50 -7.26 -10.31 3.42
C PHE A 50 -7.57 -10.52 4.90
N SER A 51 -6.95 -11.55 5.50
CA SER A 51 -6.94 -11.75 6.94
C SER A 51 -6.25 -10.59 7.67
N VAL A 52 -6.49 -10.46 8.97
CA VAL A 52 -5.82 -9.44 9.81
C VAL A 52 -4.30 -9.57 9.74
N SER A 53 -3.77 -10.80 9.77
CA SER A 53 -2.32 -11.05 9.64
C SER A 53 -1.75 -10.59 8.30
N GLU A 54 -2.48 -10.82 7.20
CA GLU A 54 -2.05 -10.36 5.88
C GLU A 54 -2.11 -8.84 5.77
N ARG A 55 -3.18 -8.20 6.27
CA ARG A 55 -3.25 -6.73 6.33
C ARG A 55 -2.10 -6.13 7.12
N LEU A 56 -1.75 -6.72 8.27
CA LEU A 56 -0.60 -6.29 9.05
C LEU A 56 0.72 -6.44 8.28
N ALA A 57 0.91 -7.53 7.51
CA ALA A 57 2.08 -7.72 6.68
C ALA A 57 2.16 -6.70 5.53
N ILE A 58 1.03 -6.40 4.89
CA ILE A 58 0.91 -5.38 3.83
C ILE A 58 1.26 -4.00 4.39
N ILE A 59 0.62 -3.58 5.48
CA ILE A 59 0.86 -2.28 6.12
C ILE A 59 2.31 -2.17 6.59
N SER A 60 2.85 -3.22 7.20
CA SER A 60 4.26 -3.25 7.65
C SER A 60 5.22 -3.07 6.47
N THR A 61 4.93 -3.71 5.34
CA THR A 61 5.71 -3.53 4.11
C THR A 61 5.64 -2.09 3.61
N CYS A 62 4.45 -1.49 3.58
CA CYS A 62 4.29 -0.08 3.21
C CYS A 62 5.09 0.86 4.14
N VAL A 63 5.07 0.63 5.45
CA VAL A 63 5.85 1.43 6.41
C VAL A 63 7.36 1.27 6.17
N GLN A 64 7.85 0.06 5.92
CA GLN A 64 9.26 -0.21 5.64
C GLN A 64 9.73 0.43 4.33
N GLN A 65 8.86 0.48 3.31
CA GLN A 65 9.16 0.99 1.97
C GLN A 65 8.71 2.43 1.75
N ARG A 66 8.32 3.15 2.81
CA ARG A 66 7.60 4.42 2.69
C ARG A 66 8.36 5.54 1.97
N GLY A 67 9.70 5.53 2.01
CA GLY A 67 10.48 6.68 1.53
C GLY A 67 10.03 7.97 2.22
N LYS A 68 9.56 8.94 1.42
CA LYS A 68 8.95 10.19 1.89
C LYS A 68 7.43 10.14 2.02
N LEU A 69 6.77 9.08 1.56
CA LEU A 69 5.31 8.95 1.60
C LEU A 69 4.80 8.82 3.05
N GLY A 70 3.73 9.54 3.36
CA GLY A 70 2.87 9.25 4.51
C GLY A 70 2.07 7.96 4.28
N ILE A 71 1.82 7.21 5.37
CA ILE A 71 1.04 5.96 5.32
C ILE A 71 -0.20 6.12 6.19
N ILE A 72 -1.38 6.01 5.58
CA ILE A 72 -2.66 5.96 6.30
C ILE A 72 -3.18 4.52 6.26
N ALA A 73 -3.06 3.80 7.38
CA ALA A 73 -3.43 2.40 7.44
C ALA A 73 -4.97 2.22 7.40
N GLY A 74 -5.47 1.52 6.38
CA GLY A 74 -6.84 1.00 6.36
C GLY A 74 -7.02 -0.10 7.41
N THR A 75 -7.83 0.18 8.44
CA THR A 75 -8.04 -0.72 9.60
C THR A 75 -9.49 -1.19 9.77
N GLY A 76 -10.35 -0.87 8.81
CA GLY A 76 -11.74 -1.31 8.77
C GLY A 76 -11.93 -2.80 8.44
#